data_AF-A0A382Q3G5-F1
#
_entry.id   AF-A0A382Q3G5-F1
#
_cell.length_a   1.000
_cell.length_b   1.000
_cell.length_c   1.000
_cell.angle_alpha   90.00
_cell.angle_beta   90.00
_cell.angle_gamma   90.00
#
_symmetry.space_group_name_H-M   'P 1'
#
loop_
_entity.id
_entity.type
_entity.pdbx_description
1 polymer ?
#
loop_
_entity_poly.entity_id
_entity_poly.type
_entity_poly.pdbx_seq_one_letter_code
_entity_poly.pdbx_strand_id
1 'polypeptide(L)'
;VLIRARIDASDPKRIVIREIPYGSTTETLIASIEDAARKNKVKVASIHDFTAEKVEIEVKLQRGVYAEEVVDALYAFTDCEVSVSANLTVIDADRPRVVSVTEVLERGVDRLVDILKAELRVEQGHLERRLHARTLERIFIENRIYKEIEAQETSDGVVQSVFDGLAPHQSEIKREVTSEDVDTLLKIPIRRISLYDINRAKKEMTGIRRRLKEIARDLAAIVPYAIGFLENLIEKHRQDFPRRTAIVSINKTDVREAARRDLRFAYDKATGYLGYEVAGAEILRVSNYDRVLVIRQDGTYSVVDAPDKLFVGKGMLYCGLVDKDVVFTVLYRDAKG
;
A
#
# COMPACT_ATOMS: atom_id res chain seq x y z
N VAL A 1 -10.09 1.51 6.92
CA VAL A 1 -10.21 0.21 6.22
C VAL A 1 -10.31 -0.87 7.28
N LEU A 2 -11.30 -1.77 7.17
CA LEU A 2 -11.40 -2.92 8.06
C LEU A 2 -10.59 -4.08 7.47
N ILE A 3 -9.83 -4.76 8.32
CA ILE A 3 -9.01 -5.92 7.96
C ILE A 3 -9.42 -7.07 8.87
N ARG A 4 -9.81 -8.20 8.28
CA ARG A 4 -10.22 -9.40 9.01
C ARG A 4 -9.20 -10.52 8.91
N ALA A 5 -9.09 -11.29 9.98
CA ALA A 5 -8.43 -12.58 10.00
C ALA A 5 -9.15 -13.54 9.04
N ARG A 6 -8.43 -14.47 8.44
CA ARG A 6 -9.04 -15.57 7.68
C ARG A 6 -9.38 -16.69 8.66
N ILE A 7 -10.66 -16.89 8.89
CA ILE A 7 -11.18 -17.90 9.82
C ILE A 7 -11.81 -19.07 9.03
N ASP A 8 -11.43 -20.28 9.42
CA ASP A 8 -12.06 -21.54 9.01
C ASP A 8 -12.98 -22.03 10.13
N ALA A 9 -14.29 -22.04 9.85
CA ALA A 9 -15.35 -22.44 10.77
C ALA A 9 -16.11 -23.68 10.25
N SER A 10 -15.47 -24.50 9.40
CA SER A 10 -16.06 -25.72 8.86
C SER A 10 -16.43 -26.77 9.92
N ASP A 11 -15.76 -26.74 11.07
CA ASP A 11 -16.05 -27.58 12.23
C ASP A 11 -17.00 -26.85 13.20
N PRO A 12 -18.20 -27.39 13.51
CA PRO A 12 -19.17 -26.70 14.36
C PRO A 12 -18.68 -26.39 15.78
N LYS A 13 -17.65 -27.09 16.29
CA LYS A 13 -17.13 -26.94 17.66
C LYS A 13 -15.71 -26.40 17.73
N ARG A 14 -15.11 -26.10 16.60
CA ARG A 14 -13.73 -25.63 16.51
C ARG A 14 -13.58 -24.59 15.42
N ILE A 15 -12.89 -23.52 15.75
CA ILE A 15 -12.54 -22.45 14.82
C ILE A 15 -11.02 -22.48 14.62
N VAL A 16 -10.56 -22.37 13.37
CA VAL A 16 -9.13 -22.28 13.06
C VAL A 16 -8.84 -20.96 12.36
N ILE A 17 -7.95 -20.16 12.94
CA ILE A 17 -7.48 -18.91 12.32
C ILE A 17 -6.26 -19.22 11.46
N ARG A 18 -6.37 -18.95 10.16
CA ARG A 18 -5.38 -19.29 9.12
C ARG A 18 -4.51 -18.10 8.69
N GLU A 19 -5.02 -16.88 8.84
CA GLU A 19 -4.30 -15.63 8.54
C GLU A 19 -4.73 -14.58 9.57
N ILE A 20 -3.80 -13.76 10.04
CA ILE A 20 -4.06 -12.68 11.01
C ILE A 20 -4.05 -11.30 10.34
N PRO A 21 -4.71 -10.28 10.93
CA PRO A 21 -4.69 -8.94 10.36
C PRO A 21 -3.32 -8.28 10.40
N TYR A 22 -3.10 -7.35 9.48
CA TYR A 22 -1.88 -6.54 9.44
C TYR A 22 -1.70 -5.74 10.73
N GLY A 23 -0.47 -5.72 11.26
CA GLY A 23 -0.12 -5.05 12.51
C GLY A 23 -0.36 -5.88 13.77
N SER A 24 -0.89 -7.10 13.65
CA SER A 24 -1.06 -8.06 14.74
C SER A 24 -0.03 -9.19 14.66
N THR A 25 0.25 -9.81 15.81
CA THR A 25 1.01 -11.07 15.95
C THR A 25 0.09 -12.19 16.42
N THR A 26 0.52 -13.44 16.32
CA THR A 26 -0.27 -14.57 16.88
C THR A 26 -0.48 -14.40 18.38
N GLU A 27 0.57 -13.98 19.10
CA GLU A 27 0.53 -13.72 20.54
C GLU A 27 -0.47 -12.60 20.91
N THR A 28 -0.41 -11.46 20.23
CA THR A 28 -1.33 -10.34 20.50
C THR A 28 -2.77 -10.72 20.17
N LEU A 29 -2.99 -11.47 19.09
CA LEU A 29 -4.31 -11.95 18.71
C LEU A 29 -4.86 -12.92 19.77
N ILE A 30 -4.07 -13.90 20.21
CA ILE A 30 -4.46 -14.85 21.25
C ILE A 30 -4.79 -14.11 22.55
N ALA A 31 -3.95 -13.15 22.97
CA ALA A 31 -4.19 -12.34 24.15
C ALA A 31 -5.51 -11.54 24.05
N SER A 32 -5.83 -10.99 22.86
CA SER A 32 -7.10 -10.30 22.64
C SER A 32 -8.32 -11.23 22.77
N ILE A 33 -8.21 -12.48 22.30
CA ILE A 33 -9.27 -13.49 22.42
C ILE A 33 -9.42 -13.91 23.89
N GLU A 34 -8.32 -14.12 24.61
CA GLU A 34 -8.35 -14.42 26.05
C GLU A 34 -9.02 -13.31 26.87
N ASP A 35 -8.66 -12.05 26.61
CA ASP A 35 -9.28 -10.91 27.30
C ASP A 35 -10.79 -10.83 27.01
N ALA A 36 -11.19 -11.03 25.75
CA ALA A 36 -12.60 -11.09 25.38
C ALA A 36 -13.33 -12.27 26.03
N ALA A 37 -12.68 -13.42 26.19
CA ALA A 37 -13.22 -14.57 26.89
C ALA A 37 -13.36 -14.32 28.40
N ARG A 38 -12.35 -13.72 29.05
CA ARG A 38 -12.41 -13.32 30.47
C ARG A 38 -13.55 -12.34 30.74
N LYS A 39 -13.84 -11.45 29.79
CA LYS A 39 -14.96 -10.50 29.84
C LYS A 39 -16.31 -11.11 29.41
N ASN A 40 -16.38 -12.43 29.23
CA ASN A 40 -17.57 -13.17 28.76
C ASN A 40 -18.13 -12.68 27.41
N LYS A 41 -17.31 -12.02 26.58
CA LYS A 41 -17.70 -11.51 25.26
C LYS A 41 -17.65 -12.60 24.19
N VAL A 42 -16.72 -13.55 24.35
CA VAL A 42 -16.50 -14.66 23.44
C VAL A 42 -16.45 -15.96 24.25
N LYS A 43 -17.26 -16.95 23.89
CA LYS A 43 -17.36 -18.23 24.62
C LYS A 43 -16.38 -19.25 24.08
N VAL A 44 -15.14 -19.21 24.58
CA VAL A 44 -14.05 -20.12 24.23
C VAL A 44 -13.75 -21.07 25.39
N ALA A 45 -13.41 -22.32 25.10
CA ALA A 45 -12.98 -23.32 26.06
C ALA A 45 -11.46 -23.38 26.19
N SER A 46 -10.74 -23.42 25.07
CA SER A 46 -9.28 -23.37 25.03
C SER A 46 -8.79 -22.79 23.71
N ILE A 47 -7.55 -22.27 23.72
CA ILE A 47 -6.85 -21.76 22.56
C ILE A 47 -5.51 -22.50 22.47
N HIS A 48 -5.15 -22.97 21.28
CA HIS A 48 -3.88 -23.63 21.02
C HIS A 48 -3.21 -22.98 19.80
N ASP A 49 -1.95 -22.57 19.96
CA ASP A 49 -1.15 -22.08 18.85
C ASP A 49 -0.33 -23.22 18.25
N PHE A 50 -0.65 -23.61 17.03
CA PHE A 50 0.08 -24.58 16.22
C PHE A 50 0.84 -23.91 15.06
N THR A 51 1.02 -22.59 15.13
CA THR A 51 1.71 -21.83 14.10
C THR A 51 3.15 -22.32 13.93
N ALA A 52 3.49 -22.63 12.68
CA ALA A 52 4.85 -22.96 12.25
C ALA A 52 5.21 -22.10 11.04
N GLU A 53 5.41 -22.70 9.86
CA GLU A 53 5.56 -21.94 8.61
C GLU A 53 4.27 -21.19 8.23
N LYS A 54 3.11 -21.73 8.63
CA LYS A 54 1.79 -21.12 8.41
C LYS A 54 1.13 -20.88 9.76
N VAL A 55 0.36 -19.79 9.82
CA VAL A 55 -0.46 -19.46 10.98
C VAL A 55 -1.54 -20.54 11.14
N GLU A 56 -1.62 -21.07 12.36
CA GLU A 56 -2.64 -22.04 12.73
C GLU A 56 -2.99 -21.89 14.21
N ILE A 57 -4.00 -21.06 14.51
CA ILE A 57 -4.50 -20.88 15.88
C ILE A 57 -5.84 -21.61 15.99
N GLU A 58 -5.87 -22.66 16.81
CA GLU A 58 -7.07 -23.46 17.08
C GLU A 58 -7.81 -22.92 18.31
N VAL A 59 -9.09 -22.60 18.12
CA VAL A 59 -10.00 -22.08 19.16
C VAL A 59 -11.10 -23.12 19.37
N LYS A 60 -11.07 -23.81 20.52
CA LYS A 60 -12.11 -24.77 20.91
C LYS A 60 -13.25 -24.07 21.62
N LEU A 61 -14.48 -24.39 21.25
CA LEU A 61 -15.67 -23.74 21.79
C LEU A 61 -16.20 -24.46 23.05
N GLN A 62 -16.91 -23.72 23.89
CA GLN A 62 -17.59 -24.29 25.06
C GLN A 62 -18.74 -25.21 24.65
N ARG A 63 -19.15 -26.12 25.57
CA ARG A 63 -20.30 -26.99 25.33
C ARG A 63 -21.56 -26.16 25.05
N GLY A 64 -22.32 -26.55 24.03
CA GLY A 64 -23.53 -25.83 23.61
C GLY A 64 -23.31 -24.58 22.75
N VAL A 65 -22.06 -24.19 22.47
CA VAL A 65 -21.71 -23.04 21.61
C VAL A 65 -21.22 -23.53 20.25
N TYR A 66 -21.63 -22.87 19.16
CA TYR A 66 -21.28 -23.28 17.79
C TYR A 66 -20.47 -22.20 17.07
N ALA A 67 -19.65 -22.64 16.10
CA ALA A 67 -18.69 -21.78 15.40
C ALA A 67 -19.34 -20.57 14.71
N GLU A 68 -20.44 -20.78 13.98
CA GLU A 68 -21.17 -19.72 13.27
C GLU A 68 -21.55 -18.56 14.20
N GLU A 69 -21.95 -18.87 15.44
CA GLU A 69 -22.37 -17.88 16.42
C GLU A 69 -21.19 -17.17 17.14
N VAL A 70 -19.97 -17.68 17.00
CA VAL A 70 -18.77 -17.18 17.69
C VAL A 70 -17.88 -16.39 16.74
N VAL A 71 -17.91 -16.68 15.44
CA VAL A 71 -17.13 -15.95 14.43
C VAL A 71 -17.45 -14.46 14.46
N ASP A 72 -18.73 -14.08 14.54
CA ASP A 72 -19.13 -12.67 14.62
C ASP A 72 -18.65 -12.01 15.92
N ALA A 73 -18.69 -12.73 17.04
CA ALA A 73 -18.17 -12.25 18.31
C ALA A 73 -16.64 -12.09 18.29
N LEU A 74 -15.91 -12.99 17.63
CA LEU A 74 -14.47 -12.85 17.42
C LEU A 74 -14.17 -11.58 16.62
N TYR A 75 -14.83 -11.35 15.48
CA TYR A 75 -14.62 -10.11 14.72
C TYR A 75 -15.02 -8.86 15.52
N ALA A 76 -16.10 -8.89 16.31
CA ALA A 76 -16.57 -7.70 17.03
C ALA A 76 -15.74 -7.34 18.27
N PHE A 77 -15.13 -8.32 18.94
CA PHE A 77 -14.56 -8.14 20.27
C PHE A 77 -13.06 -8.45 20.39
N THR A 78 -12.41 -8.90 19.32
CA THR A 78 -10.99 -9.26 19.33
C THR A 78 -10.25 -8.66 18.14
N ASP A 79 -8.92 -8.78 18.13
CA ASP A 79 -8.08 -8.34 17.01
C ASP A 79 -8.23 -9.24 15.77
N CYS A 80 -9.25 -10.12 15.73
CA CYS A 80 -9.66 -10.82 14.51
C CYS A 80 -10.21 -9.84 13.47
N GLU A 81 -10.68 -8.66 13.87
CA GLU A 81 -10.94 -7.52 12.97
C GLU A 81 -10.24 -6.28 13.51
N VAL A 82 -9.46 -5.61 12.67
CA VAL A 82 -8.81 -4.35 13.02
C VAL A 82 -9.21 -3.25 12.05
N SER A 83 -9.38 -2.05 12.59
CA SER A 83 -9.60 -0.84 11.80
C SER A 83 -8.29 -0.10 11.60
N VAL A 84 -7.85 0.01 10.35
CA VAL A 84 -6.67 0.79 9.98
C VAL A 84 -7.12 2.11 9.36
N SER A 85 -6.63 3.21 9.93
CA SER A 85 -6.79 4.52 9.32
C SER A 85 -5.84 4.64 8.14
N ALA A 86 -6.38 4.96 6.96
CA ALA A 86 -5.59 5.23 5.77
C ALA A 86 -5.60 6.73 5.52
N ASN A 87 -4.45 7.38 5.69
CA ASN A 87 -4.26 8.80 5.38
C ASN A 87 -2.98 8.95 4.54
N LEU A 88 -3.13 9.39 3.29
CA LEU A 88 -2.00 9.66 2.40
C LEU A 88 -1.47 11.08 2.67
N THR A 89 -0.66 11.21 3.72
CA THR A 89 0.10 12.44 3.98
C THR A 89 1.50 12.30 3.42
N VAL A 90 1.90 13.24 2.55
CA VAL A 90 3.21 13.26 1.91
C VAL A 90 3.88 14.62 2.13
N ILE A 91 5.19 14.69 1.88
CA ILE A 91 5.91 15.96 1.80
C ILE A 91 5.77 16.50 0.39
N ASP A 92 5.20 17.70 0.28
CA ASP A 92 4.99 18.43 -0.96
C ASP A 92 5.57 19.84 -0.80
N ALA A 93 6.62 20.17 -1.56
CA ALA A 93 7.37 21.42 -1.44
C ALA A 93 7.76 21.76 0.02
N ASP A 94 8.44 20.80 0.68
CA ASP A 94 8.90 20.89 2.07
C ASP A 94 7.79 21.10 3.12
N ARG A 95 6.54 20.78 2.78
CA ARG A 95 5.39 20.88 3.69
C ARG A 95 4.56 19.60 3.71
N PRO A 96 4.00 19.19 4.86
CA PRO A 96 3.10 18.06 4.92
C PRO A 96 1.77 18.41 4.26
N ARG A 97 1.32 17.56 3.33
CA ARG A 97 0.03 17.70 2.63
C ARG A 97 -0.68 16.36 2.56
N VAL A 98 -1.98 16.35 2.86
CA VAL A 98 -2.85 15.21 2.57
C VAL A 98 -3.24 15.25 1.09
N VAL A 99 -3.01 14.15 0.39
CA VAL A 99 -3.23 14.02 -1.06
C VAL A 99 -4.08 12.81 -1.39
N SER A 100 -4.71 12.84 -2.56
CA SER A 100 -5.45 11.68 -3.09
C SER A 100 -4.51 10.68 -3.78
N VAL A 101 -4.99 9.44 -3.97
CA VAL A 101 -4.25 8.42 -4.75
C VAL A 101 -4.02 8.91 -6.18
N THR A 102 -5.00 9.58 -6.79
CA THR A 102 -4.90 10.13 -8.15
C THR A 102 -3.77 11.15 -8.26
N GLU A 103 -3.70 12.10 -7.32
CA GLU A 103 -2.64 13.12 -7.32
C GLU A 103 -1.24 12.51 -7.17
N VAL A 104 -1.11 11.47 -6.33
CA VAL A 104 0.17 10.76 -6.17
C VAL A 104 0.57 10.05 -7.46
N LEU A 105 -0.39 9.42 -8.14
CA LEU A 105 -0.14 8.72 -9.40
C LEU A 105 0.23 9.68 -10.52
N GLU A 106 -0.51 10.78 -10.69
CA GLU A 106 -0.21 11.82 -11.68
C GLU A 106 1.22 12.33 -11.52
N ARG A 107 1.58 12.77 -10.30
CA ARG A 107 2.93 13.26 -10.00
C ARG A 107 4.01 12.18 -10.19
N GLY A 108 3.71 10.94 -9.81
CA GLY A 108 4.61 9.82 -10.00
C GLY A 108 4.88 9.55 -11.49
N VAL A 109 3.84 9.61 -12.32
CA VAL A 109 3.93 9.41 -13.77
C VAL A 109 4.64 10.58 -14.45
N ASP A 110 4.33 11.82 -14.07
CA ASP A 110 5.02 13.01 -14.61
C ASP A 110 6.52 12.93 -14.34
N ARG A 111 6.89 12.61 -13.09
CA ARG A 111 8.29 12.42 -12.71
C ARG A 111 8.93 11.27 -13.47
N LEU A 112 8.23 10.14 -13.66
CA LEU A 112 8.74 9.02 -14.44
C LEU A 112 9.03 9.44 -15.88
N VAL A 113 8.10 10.17 -16.51
CA VAL A 113 8.28 10.68 -17.87
C VAL A 113 9.52 11.58 -17.96
N ASP A 114 9.74 12.45 -16.98
CA ASP A 114 10.92 13.33 -16.97
C ASP A 114 12.23 12.57 -16.78
N ILE A 115 12.23 11.54 -15.92
CA ILE A 115 13.39 10.66 -15.74
C ILE A 115 13.70 9.92 -17.05
N LEU A 116 12.70 9.31 -17.69
CA LEU A 116 12.89 8.59 -18.96
C LEU A 116 13.39 9.50 -20.08
N LYS A 117 12.91 10.75 -20.16
CA LYS A 117 13.45 11.76 -21.08
C LYS A 117 14.92 12.05 -20.79
N ALA A 118 15.28 12.21 -19.52
CA ALA A 118 16.66 12.51 -19.13
C ALA A 118 17.58 11.34 -19.48
N GLU A 119 17.18 10.10 -19.20
CA GLU A 119 17.93 8.89 -19.58
C GLU A 119 18.15 8.80 -21.09
N LEU A 120 17.11 9.00 -21.90
CA LEU A 120 17.21 9.01 -23.36
C LEU A 120 18.16 10.11 -23.87
N ARG A 121 18.13 11.31 -23.28
CA ARG A 121 19.06 12.40 -23.64
C ARG A 121 20.51 12.10 -23.26
N VAL A 122 20.72 11.46 -22.12
CA VAL A 122 22.05 11.00 -21.69
C VAL A 122 22.56 9.94 -22.68
N GLU A 123 21.75 8.94 -23.01
CA GLU A 123 22.10 7.92 -24.01
C GLU A 123 22.41 8.55 -25.35
N GLN A 124 21.57 9.49 -25.82
CA GLN A 124 21.77 10.24 -27.05
C GLN A 124 23.14 10.94 -27.05
N GLY A 125 23.47 11.69 -26.00
CA GLY A 125 24.75 12.40 -25.90
C GLY A 125 25.97 11.47 -25.86
N HIS A 126 25.85 10.28 -25.26
CA HIS A 126 26.91 9.26 -25.34
C HIS A 126 27.09 8.71 -26.75
N LEU A 127 25.98 8.40 -27.44
CA LEU A 127 26.00 7.88 -28.80
C LEU A 127 26.50 8.92 -29.81
N GLU A 128 26.14 10.19 -29.66
CA GLU A 128 26.63 11.28 -30.49
C GLU A 128 28.14 11.49 -30.34
N ARG A 129 28.66 11.53 -29.11
CA ARG A 129 30.11 11.60 -28.85
C ARG A 129 30.85 10.41 -29.44
N ARG A 130 30.31 9.20 -29.27
CA ARG A 130 30.89 7.99 -29.85
C ARG A 130 30.86 8.04 -31.38
N LEU A 131 29.77 8.51 -31.99
CA LEU A 131 29.67 8.66 -33.44
C LEU A 131 30.66 9.69 -33.98
N HIS A 132 30.83 10.81 -33.28
CA HIS A 132 31.81 11.85 -33.61
C HIS A 132 33.23 11.27 -33.62
N ALA A 133 33.65 10.65 -32.52
CA ALA A 133 34.98 10.03 -32.41
C ALA A 133 35.22 8.97 -33.50
N ARG A 134 34.22 8.13 -33.81
CA ARG A 134 34.32 7.14 -34.90
C ARG A 134 34.38 7.77 -36.28
N THR A 135 33.67 8.87 -36.50
CA THR A 135 33.72 9.62 -37.77
C THR A 135 35.12 10.18 -37.99
N LEU A 136 35.70 10.79 -36.95
CA LEU A 136 37.05 11.33 -37.02
C LEU A 136 38.10 10.23 -37.22
N GLU A 137 38.04 9.13 -36.44
CA GLU A 137 38.93 7.97 -36.61
C GLU A 137 38.86 7.40 -38.03
N ARG A 138 37.64 7.28 -38.59
CA ARG A 138 37.44 6.81 -39.97
C ARG A 138 38.10 7.74 -40.98
N ILE A 139 37.84 9.05 -40.91
CA ILE A 139 38.39 10.04 -41.85
C ILE A 139 39.92 10.07 -41.74
N PHE A 140 40.46 10.05 -40.52
CA PHE A 140 41.88 10.05 -40.23
C PHE A 140 42.62 8.86 -40.87
N ILE A 141 42.03 7.67 -40.83
CA ILE A 141 42.63 6.45 -41.37
C ILE A 141 42.35 6.30 -42.87
N GLU A 142 41.10 6.48 -43.33
CA GLU A 142 40.69 6.28 -44.73
C GLU A 142 41.40 7.25 -45.68
N ASN A 143 41.53 8.52 -45.29
CA ASN A 143 42.19 9.55 -46.09
C ASN A 143 43.71 9.66 -45.82
N ARG A 144 44.26 8.77 -44.97
CA ARG A 144 45.69 8.70 -44.65
C ARG A 144 46.29 10.00 -44.08
N ILE A 145 45.49 10.77 -43.33
CA ILE A 145 45.92 12.02 -42.66
C ILE A 145 47.10 11.77 -41.72
N TYR A 146 47.19 10.57 -41.12
CA TYR A 146 48.34 10.15 -40.30
C TYR A 146 49.69 10.11 -41.03
N LYS A 147 49.74 10.19 -42.37
CA LYS A 147 51.00 10.31 -43.12
C LYS A 147 51.46 11.75 -43.27
N GLU A 148 50.52 12.70 -43.27
CA GLU A 148 50.82 14.13 -43.43
C GLU A 148 51.54 14.69 -42.20
N ILE A 149 51.27 14.10 -41.03
CA ILE A 149 51.96 14.43 -39.78
C ILE A 149 53.43 13.99 -39.75
N GLU A 150 53.85 13.00 -40.57
CA GLU A 150 55.25 12.55 -40.61
C GLU A 150 56.19 13.63 -41.17
N ALA A 151 55.66 14.58 -41.95
CA ALA A 151 56.40 15.68 -42.53
C ALA A 151 56.56 16.90 -41.59
N GLN A 152 55.95 16.86 -40.39
CA GLN A 152 55.94 17.99 -39.46
C GLN A 152 57.00 17.83 -38.36
N GLU A 153 57.75 18.90 -38.11
CA GLU A 153 58.86 18.90 -37.13
C GLU A 153 58.46 19.45 -35.75
N THR A 154 57.28 20.10 -35.66
CA THR A 154 56.81 20.74 -34.43
C THR A 154 55.48 20.15 -33.96
N SER A 155 55.26 20.13 -32.65
CA SER A 155 53.99 19.66 -32.06
C SER A 155 52.78 20.45 -32.59
N ASP A 156 52.93 21.77 -32.71
CA ASP A 156 51.87 22.63 -33.23
C ASP A 156 51.62 22.38 -34.72
N GLY A 157 52.68 22.11 -35.51
CA GLY A 157 52.57 21.72 -36.91
C GLY A 157 51.84 20.38 -37.11
N VAL A 158 52.07 19.41 -36.22
CA VAL A 158 51.34 18.13 -36.22
C VAL A 158 49.84 18.34 -35.98
N VAL A 159 49.48 19.13 -34.97
CA VAL A 159 48.07 19.43 -34.65
C VAL A 159 47.39 20.16 -35.81
N GLN A 160 48.06 21.17 -36.38
CA GLN A 160 47.53 21.94 -37.50
C GLN A 160 47.34 21.07 -38.75
N SER A 161 48.29 20.18 -39.06
CA SER A 161 48.17 19.23 -40.18
C SER A 161 46.95 18.31 -40.04
N VAL A 162 46.60 17.87 -38.83
CA VAL A 162 45.37 17.08 -38.60
C VAL A 162 44.11 17.91 -38.84
N PHE A 163 44.08 19.16 -38.37
CA PHE A 163 42.95 20.06 -38.64
C PHE A 163 42.78 20.32 -40.15
N ASP A 164 43.86 20.61 -40.85
CA ASP A 164 43.87 20.87 -42.29
C ASP A 164 43.41 19.63 -43.08
N GLY A 165 43.84 18.43 -42.67
CA GLY A 165 43.40 17.17 -43.28
C GLY A 165 41.93 16.82 -43.00
N LEU A 166 41.37 17.27 -41.88
CA LEU A 166 39.94 17.07 -41.54
C LEU A 166 39.03 18.11 -42.21
N ALA A 167 39.54 19.31 -42.53
CA ALA A 167 38.76 20.41 -43.08
C ALA A 167 37.98 20.07 -44.37
N PRO A 168 38.52 19.31 -45.35
CA PRO A 168 37.75 18.89 -46.54
C PRO A 168 36.52 18.04 -46.22
N HIS A 169 36.51 17.39 -45.05
CA HIS A 169 35.46 16.46 -44.62
C HIS A 169 34.51 17.06 -43.58
N GLN A 170 34.53 18.39 -43.39
CA GLN A 170 33.69 19.09 -42.42
C GLN A 170 32.19 18.80 -42.62
N SER A 171 31.75 18.51 -43.85
CA SER A 171 30.35 18.15 -44.17
C SER A 171 29.88 16.84 -43.51
N GLU A 172 30.79 15.90 -43.25
CA GLU A 172 30.50 14.65 -42.54
C GLU A 172 30.60 14.79 -41.01
N ILE A 173 31.31 15.84 -40.55
CA ILE A 173 31.62 16.11 -39.16
C ILE A 173 30.53 17.03 -38.59
N LYS A 174 29.62 16.46 -37.79
CA LYS A 174 28.45 17.18 -37.27
C LYS A 174 28.74 18.18 -36.15
N ARG A 175 29.88 18.05 -35.47
CA ARG A 175 30.31 18.89 -34.34
C ARG A 175 31.68 19.45 -34.66
N GLU A 176 31.97 20.67 -34.21
CA GLU A 176 33.31 21.22 -34.25
C GLU A 176 34.36 20.24 -33.67
N VAL A 177 35.50 20.16 -34.34
CA VAL A 177 36.65 19.34 -33.93
C VAL A 177 37.42 20.12 -32.87
N THR A 178 37.61 19.50 -31.71
CA THR A 178 38.36 20.11 -30.60
C THR A 178 39.80 19.63 -30.57
N SER A 179 40.69 20.33 -29.86
CA SER A 179 42.06 19.87 -29.61
C SER A 179 42.10 18.51 -28.91
N GLU A 180 41.17 18.24 -27.99
CA GLU A 180 41.02 16.94 -27.33
C GLU A 180 40.70 15.81 -28.32
N ASP A 181 39.88 16.11 -29.34
CA ASP A 181 39.56 15.15 -30.40
C ASP A 181 40.84 14.82 -31.20
N VAL A 182 41.65 15.83 -31.55
CA VAL A 182 42.93 15.66 -32.26
C VAL A 182 43.93 14.86 -31.42
N ASP A 183 44.09 15.19 -30.13
CA ASP A 183 44.94 14.44 -29.22
C ASP A 183 44.53 12.96 -29.14
N THR A 184 43.22 12.68 -29.20
CA THR A 184 42.70 11.32 -29.21
C THR A 184 43.06 10.59 -30.49
N LEU A 185 43.03 11.27 -31.65
CA LEU A 185 43.45 10.71 -32.94
C LEU A 185 44.96 10.40 -32.96
N LEU A 186 45.78 11.31 -32.43
CA LEU A 186 47.24 11.14 -32.37
C LEU A 186 47.66 9.98 -31.45
N LYS A 187 46.85 9.64 -30.45
CA LYS A 187 47.07 8.50 -29.53
C LYS A 187 46.68 7.15 -30.14
N ILE A 188 46.14 7.09 -31.36
CA ILE A 188 45.76 5.82 -31.99
C ILE A 188 47.03 4.99 -32.29
N PRO A 189 47.15 3.75 -31.77
CA PRO A 189 48.31 2.92 -32.04
C PRO A 189 48.43 2.56 -33.52
N ILE A 190 49.64 2.57 -34.08
CA ILE A 190 49.92 2.22 -35.48
C ILE A 190 49.31 0.85 -35.85
N ARG A 191 49.41 -0.14 -34.96
CA ARG A 191 48.79 -1.47 -35.15
C ARG A 191 47.28 -1.41 -35.42
N ARG A 192 46.58 -0.49 -34.77
CA ARG A 192 45.13 -0.29 -34.94
C ARG A 192 44.80 0.37 -36.28
N ILE A 193 45.67 1.27 -36.76
CA ILE A 193 45.57 1.85 -38.10
C ILE A 193 45.77 0.76 -39.16
N SER A 194 46.79 -0.08 -39.01
CA SER A 194 47.10 -1.15 -39.97
C SER A 194 46.02 -2.24 -40.05
N LEU A 195 45.39 -2.57 -38.92
CA LEU A 195 44.33 -3.58 -38.83
C LEU A 195 42.91 -2.98 -38.91
N TYR A 196 42.80 -1.72 -39.36
CA TYR A 196 41.51 -1.03 -39.38
C TYR A 196 40.57 -1.63 -40.41
N ASP A 197 39.44 -2.16 -39.93
CA ASP A 197 38.38 -2.71 -40.76
C ASP A 197 37.30 -1.64 -41.01
N ILE A 198 37.36 -1.05 -42.21
CA ILE A 198 36.42 -0.04 -42.69
C ILE A 198 34.98 -0.55 -42.68
N ASN A 199 34.75 -1.80 -43.07
CA ASN A 199 33.40 -2.36 -43.16
C ASN A 199 32.80 -2.56 -41.77
N ARG A 200 33.61 -3.04 -40.82
CA ARG A 200 33.21 -3.16 -39.42
C ARG A 200 32.89 -1.80 -38.80
N ALA A 201 33.73 -0.79 -39.03
CA ALA A 201 33.50 0.56 -38.54
C ALA A 201 32.21 1.18 -39.11
N LYS A 202 31.98 1.05 -40.43
CA LYS A 202 30.73 1.49 -41.08
C LYS A 202 29.50 0.81 -40.48
N LYS A 203 29.57 -0.50 -40.20
CA LYS A 203 28.49 -1.25 -39.56
C LYS A 203 28.19 -0.74 -38.15
N GLU A 204 29.23 -0.50 -37.34
CA GLU A 204 29.10 0.09 -36.00
C GLU A 204 28.43 1.47 -36.06
N MET A 205 28.93 2.37 -36.92
CA MET A 205 28.36 3.71 -37.10
C MET A 205 26.91 3.68 -37.55
N THR A 206 26.55 2.73 -38.43
CA THR A 206 25.17 2.53 -38.89
C THR A 206 24.26 2.09 -37.74
N GLY A 207 24.74 1.18 -36.88
CA GLY A 207 24.04 0.79 -35.66
C GLY A 207 23.80 1.96 -34.71
N ILE A 208 24.82 2.80 -34.49
CA ILE A 208 24.70 4.01 -33.66
C ILE A 208 23.67 4.98 -34.25
N ARG A 209 23.72 5.25 -35.56
CA ARG A 209 22.75 6.13 -36.24
C ARG A 209 21.33 5.58 -36.16
N ARG A 210 21.15 4.26 -36.27
CA ARG A 210 19.83 3.62 -36.11
C ARG A 210 19.28 3.86 -34.71
N ARG A 211 20.11 3.63 -33.67
CA ARG A 211 19.70 3.85 -32.28
C ARG A 211 19.39 5.32 -32.00
N LEU A 212 20.19 6.26 -32.50
CA LEU A 212 19.88 7.70 -32.41
C LEU A 212 18.53 8.05 -33.06
N LYS A 213 18.18 7.42 -34.18
CA LYS A 213 16.86 7.59 -34.82
C LYS A 213 15.71 6.97 -34.02
N GLU A 214 15.96 5.88 -33.29
CA GLU A 214 14.99 5.32 -32.34
C GLU A 214 14.79 6.28 -31.17
N ILE A 215 15.87 6.72 -30.51
CA ILE A 215 15.82 7.67 -29.40
C ILE A 215 15.11 8.97 -29.79
N ALA A 216 15.38 9.51 -30.99
CA ALA A 216 14.68 10.71 -31.47
C ALA A 216 13.17 10.49 -31.63
N ARG A 217 12.75 9.30 -32.06
CA ARG A 217 11.33 8.92 -32.15
C ARG A 217 10.72 8.76 -30.75
N ASP A 218 11.43 8.10 -29.85
CA ASP A 218 11.00 7.89 -28.46
C ASP A 218 10.87 9.21 -27.69
N LEU A 219 11.82 10.15 -27.88
CA LEU A 219 11.75 11.49 -27.30
C LEU A 219 10.59 12.32 -27.85
N ALA A 220 10.29 12.19 -29.16
CA ALA A 220 9.14 12.86 -29.78
C ALA A 220 7.81 12.27 -29.30
N ALA A 221 7.78 10.97 -28.99
CA ALA A 221 6.60 10.22 -28.54
C ALA A 221 6.84 9.61 -27.14
N ILE A 222 7.19 10.47 -26.17
CA ILE A 222 7.62 10.01 -24.85
C ILE A 222 6.54 9.28 -24.05
N VAL A 223 5.27 9.66 -24.21
CA VAL A 223 4.16 9.05 -23.49
C VAL A 223 3.98 7.58 -23.90
N PRO A 224 3.87 7.23 -25.20
CA PRO A 224 3.93 5.84 -25.65
C PRO A 224 5.16 5.07 -25.16
N TYR A 225 6.34 5.70 -25.16
CA TYR A 225 7.56 5.08 -24.65
C TYR A 225 7.45 4.73 -23.16
N ALA A 226 6.93 5.65 -22.33
CA ALA A 226 6.73 5.43 -20.90
C ALA A 226 5.68 4.35 -20.61
N ILE A 227 4.62 4.26 -21.42
CA ILE A 227 3.63 3.18 -21.34
C ILE A 227 4.30 1.84 -21.61
N GLY A 228 5.04 1.72 -22.71
CA GLY A 228 5.76 0.49 -23.04
C GLY A 228 6.79 0.10 -21.98
N PHE A 229 7.46 1.07 -21.34
CA PHE A 229 8.34 0.80 -20.21
C PHE A 229 7.57 0.17 -19.03
N LEU A 230 6.43 0.74 -18.65
CA LEU A 230 5.60 0.21 -17.55
C LEU A 230 5.00 -1.16 -17.87
N GLU A 231 4.56 -1.38 -19.11
CA GLU A 231 4.05 -2.68 -19.57
C GLU A 231 5.12 -3.77 -19.46
N ASN A 232 6.33 -3.49 -19.93
CA ASN A 232 7.47 -4.40 -19.80
C ASN A 232 7.82 -4.68 -18.34
N LEU A 233 7.75 -3.66 -17.47
CA LEU A 233 8.00 -3.81 -16.04
C LEU A 233 6.94 -4.72 -15.39
N ILE A 234 5.67 -4.52 -15.73
CA ILE A 234 4.56 -5.36 -15.27
C ILE A 234 4.75 -6.80 -15.77
N GLU A 235 5.02 -7.00 -17.06
CA GLU A 235 5.20 -8.33 -17.63
C GLU A 235 6.34 -9.09 -16.96
N LYS A 236 7.47 -8.43 -16.74
CA LYS A 236 8.66 -9.00 -16.11
C LYS A 236 8.40 -9.46 -14.67
N HIS A 237 7.61 -8.71 -13.90
CA HIS A 237 7.49 -8.90 -12.46
C HIS A 237 6.12 -9.41 -11.98
N ARG A 238 5.13 -9.56 -12.87
CA ARG A 238 3.77 -9.96 -12.47
C ARG A 238 3.72 -11.28 -11.69
N GLN A 239 4.55 -12.25 -12.07
CA GLN A 239 4.56 -13.58 -11.44
C GLN A 239 5.17 -13.53 -10.02
N ASP A 240 6.10 -12.61 -9.77
CA ASP A 240 6.79 -12.47 -8.48
C ASP A 240 5.89 -11.81 -7.42
N PHE A 241 4.93 -11.00 -7.85
CA PHE A 241 4.09 -10.17 -6.97
C PHE A 241 2.58 -10.43 -7.15
N PRO A 242 2.08 -11.65 -6.88
CA PRO A 242 0.65 -11.94 -6.93
C PRO A 242 -0.10 -11.23 -5.78
N ARG A 243 -1.39 -10.94 -6.01
CA ARG A 243 -2.29 -10.41 -4.97
C ARG A 243 -2.43 -11.44 -3.85
N ARG A 244 -2.06 -11.05 -2.62
CA ARG A 244 -2.15 -11.91 -1.42
C ARG A 244 -3.44 -11.74 -0.62
N THR A 245 -4.08 -10.58 -0.71
CA THR A 245 -5.28 -10.25 0.08
C THR A 245 -6.53 -10.26 -0.77
N ALA A 246 -7.67 -10.67 -0.21
CA ALA A 246 -8.97 -10.56 -0.85
C ALA A 246 -9.64 -9.22 -0.49
N ILE A 247 -10.39 -8.64 -1.42
CA ILE A 247 -11.24 -7.47 -1.14
C ILE A 247 -12.67 -7.98 -1.12
N VAL A 248 -13.34 -7.80 0.00
CA VAL A 248 -14.73 -8.23 0.22
C VAL A 248 -15.52 -7.08 0.81
N SER A 249 -16.83 -7.04 0.53
CA SER A 249 -17.72 -6.11 1.21
C SER A 249 -17.91 -6.58 2.65
N ILE A 250 -17.52 -5.74 3.61
CA ILE A 250 -17.66 -6.02 5.04
C ILE A 250 -18.78 -5.12 5.57
N ASN A 251 -19.91 -5.72 5.94
CA ASN A 251 -20.84 -5.03 6.81
C ASN A 251 -20.24 -5.07 8.22
N LYS A 252 -20.08 -3.89 8.83
CA LYS A 252 -19.59 -3.80 10.20
C LYS A 252 -20.58 -4.55 11.09
N THR A 253 -20.14 -5.67 11.67
CA THR A 253 -20.93 -6.41 12.65
C THR A 253 -21.16 -5.45 13.81
N ASP A 254 -22.42 -5.03 14.04
CA ASP A 254 -22.70 -4.19 15.21
C ASP A 254 -22.41 -5.03 16.44
N VAL A 255 -21.51 -4.53 17.28
CA VAL A 255 -21.10 -5.13 18.55
C VAL A 255 -22.32 -5.51 19.40
N ARG A 256 -23.44 -4.79 19.22
CA ARG A 256 -24.72 -5.05 19.89
C ARG A 256 -25.49 -6.23 19.32
N GLU A 257 -25.45 -6.44 18.01
CA GLU A 257 -26.13 -7.56 17.34
C GLU A 257 -25.37 -8.88 17.57
N ALA A 258 -24.04 -8.83 17.66
CA ALA A 258 -23.21 -9.99 17.95
C ALA A 258 -23.25 -10.43 19.43
N ALA A 259 -23.71 -9.57 20.33
CA ALA A 259 -23.79 -9.88 21.75
C ALA A 259 -25.04 -10.71 22.07
N ARG A 260 -24.87 -11.85 22.73
CA ARG A 260 -26.01 -12.68 23.16
C ARG A 260 -26.73 -12.01 24.32
N ARG A 261 -28.07 -11.98 24.26
CA ARG A 261 -28.95 -11.54 25.35
C ARG A 261 -29.25 -12.69 26.31
N ASP A 262 -28.25 -13.14 27.04
CA ASP A 262 -28.35 -14.29 27.94
C ASP A 262 -28.40 -13.92 29.43
N LEU A 263 -28.22 -12.63 29.78
CA LEU A 263 -28.28 -12.17 31.16
C LEU A 263 -29.72 -11.87 31.58
N ARG A 264 -30.15 -12.52 32.66
CA ARG A 264 -31.44 -12.25 33.31
C ARG A 264 -31.38 -10.88 33.97
N PHE A 265 -32.16 -9.93 33.49
CA PHE A 265 -32.22 -8.57 34.03
C PHE A 265 -33.45 -8.42 34.94
N ALA A 266 -33.24 -7.99 36.18
CA ALA A 266 -34.28 -7.96 37.20
C ALA A 266 -34.31 -6.66 37.99
N TYR A 267 -35.48 -6.36 38.55
CA TYR A 267 -35.71 -5.23 39.45
C TYR A 267 -36.32 -5.71 40.75
N ASP A 268 -35.74 -5.27 41.85
CA ASP A 268 -36.27 -5.50 43.18
C ASP A 268 -37.08 -4.29 43.65
N LYS A 269 -38.41 -4.46 43.73
CA LYS A 269 -39.34 -3.41 44.20
C LYS A 269 -39.11 -3.02 45.66
N ALA A 270 -38.62 -3.94 46.50
CA ALA A 270 -38.45 -3.68 47.93
C ALA A 270 -37.22 -2.80 48.20
N THR A 271 -36.12 -3.09 47.51
CA THR A 271 -34.83 -2.42 47.69
C THR A 271 -34.58 -1.31 46.68
N GLY A 272 -35.25 -1.32 45.52
CA GLY A 272 -35.12 -0.30 44.47
C GLY A 272 -33.89 -0.48 43.55
N TYR A 273 -33.29 -1.67 43.54
CA TYR A 273 -32.15 -1.99 42.68
C TYR A 273 -32.59 -2.66 41.37
N LEU A 274 -31.88 -2.35 40.30
CA LEU A 274 -32.04 -2.85 38.94
C LEU A 274 -30.71 -3.38 38.43
N GLY A 275 -30.68 -4.57 37.83
CA GLY A 275 -29.45 -5.13 37.28
C GLY A 275 -29.55 -6.62 36.99
N TYR A 276 -28.53 -7.18 36.36
CA TYR A 276 -28.45 -8.63 36.12
C TYR A 276 -27.92 -9.44 37.32
N GLU A 277 -27.37 -8.79 38.35
CA GLU A 277 -27.00 -9.41 39.64
C GLU A 277 -28.06 -9.18 40.74
N VAL A 278 -29.22 -8.61 40.39
CA VAL A 278 -30.28 -8.28 41.35
C VAL A 278 -31.25 -9.45 41.51
N ALA A 279 -31.55 -9.82 42.75
CA ALA A 279 -32.60 -10.78 43.06
C ALA A 279 -33.99 -10.15 42.85
N GLY A 280 -34.83 -10.74 41.99
CA GLY A 280 -36.15 -10.22 41.70
C GLY A 280 -36.83 -10.91 40.53
N ALA A 281 -38.03 -10.48 40.15
CA ALA A 281 -38.69 -10.97 38.95
C ALA A 281 -37.90 -10.54 37.70
N GLU A 282 -37.68 -11.46 36.77
CA GLU A 282 -37.07 -11.17 35.47
C GLU A 282 -37.99 -10.23 34.69
N ILE A 283 -37.41 -9.12 34.20
CA ILE A 283 -38.12 -8.15 33.37
C ILE A 283 -37.85 -8.44 31.89
N LEU A 284 -36.58 -8.56 31.55
CA LEU A 284 -36.11 -8.85 30.20
C LEU A 284 -34.74 -9.54 30.25
N ARG A 285 -34.28 -10.00 29.10
CA ARG A 285 -32.90 -10.45 28.90
C ARG A 285 -32.10 -9.41 28.15
N VAL A 286 -30.88 -9.17 28.63
CA VAL A 286 -29.97 -8.16 28.10
C VAL A 286 -28.61 -8.77 27.81
N SER A 287 -27.82 -8.11 26.97
CA SER A 287 -26.36 -8.26 26.94
C SER A 287 -25.69 -7.14 27.74
N ASN A 288 -24.40 -7.32 28.06
CA ASN A 288 -23.57 -6.29 28.71
C ASN A 288 -23.44 -4.96 27.92
N TYR A 289 -23.92 -4.91 26.67
CA TYR A 289 -23.84 -3.73 25.80
C TYR A 289 -25.19 -3.13 25.45
N ASP A 290 -26.28 -3.79 25.87
CA ASP A 290 -27.60 -3.25 25.65
C ASP A 290 -27.79 -2.00 26.52
N ARG A 291 -28.49 -1.02 25.96
CA ARG A 291 -28.97 0.14 26.71
C ARG A 291 -30.40 -0.10 27.13
N VAL A 292 -30.68 0.17 28.39
CA VAL A 292 -32.02 0.10 28.96
C VAL A 292 -32.53 1.49 29.28
N LEU A 293 -33.78 1.75 28.90
CA LEU A 293 -34.53 2.92 29.29
C LEU A 293 -35.27 2.60 30.60
N VAL A 294 -35.02 3.40 31.64
CA VAL A 294 -35.69 3.30 32.93
C VAL A 294 -36.58 4.54 33.12
N ILE A 295 -37.86 4.34 33.40
CA ILE A 295 -38.82 5.41 33.69
C ILE A 295 -39.33 5.24 35.13
N ARG A 296 -39.28 6.32 35.92
CA ARG A 296 -39.68 6.35 37.32
C ARG A 296 -41.05 7.03 37.50
N GLN A 297 -41.68 6.79 38.66
CA GLN A 297 -42.98 7.33 39.05
C GLN A 297 -43.03 8.86 39.13
N ASP A 298 -41.89 9.49 39.41
CA ASP A 298 -41.74 10.95 39.42
C ASP A 298 -41.63 11.55 38.00
N GLY A 299 -41.74 10.74 36.96
CA GLY A 299 -41.61 11.15 35.56
C GLY A 299 -40.17 11.29 35.08
N THR A 300 -39.18 11.06 35.94
CA THR A 300 -37.77 11.07 35.53
C THR A 300 -37.44 9.80 34.75
N TYR A 301 -36.65 9.94 33.70
CA TYR A 301 -36.16 8.81 32.92
C TYR A 301 -34.65 8.87 32.74
N SER A 302 -34.04 7.70 32.57
CA SER A 302 -32.59 7.56 32.37
C SER A 302 -32.32 6.43 31.37
N VAL A 303 -31.43 6.69 30.42
CA VAL A 303 -30.88 5.67 29.54
C VAL A 303 -29.52 5.26 30.10
N VAL A 304 -29.38 4.00 30.48
CA VAL A 304 -28.16 3.46 31.07
C VAL A 304 -27.72 2.22 30.30
N ASP A 305 -26.40 2.03 30.17
CA ASP A 305 -25.86 0.75 29.73
C ASP A 305 -26.21 -0.31 30.80
N ALA A 306 -26.61 -1.51 30.40
CA ALA A 306 -27.15 -2.54 31.29
C ALA A 306 -26.22 -2.81 32.50
N PRO A 307 -26.59 -2.38 33.72
CA PRO A 307 -25.72 -2.48 34.90
C PRO A 307 -25.79 -3.87 35.55
N ASP A 308 -24.71 -4.23 36.25
CA ASP A 308 -24.68 -5.33 37.22
C ASP A 308 -25.68 -5.10 38.36
N LYS A 309 -25.61 -3.92 38.97
CA LYS A 309 -26.48 -3.48 40.06
C LYS A 309 -26.49 -1.96 40.17
N LEU A 310 -27.64 -1.35 39.90
CA LEU A 310 -27.86 0.08 39.96
C LEU A 310 -29.08 0.41 40.82
N PHE A 311 -28.97 1.38 41.73
CA PHE A 311 -30.13 1.88 42.46
C PHE A 311 -30.93 2.83 41.56
N VAL A 312 -32.20 2.51 41.32
CA VAL A 312 -33.11 3.31 40.49
C VAL A 312 -34.31 3.85 41.28
N GLY A 313 -34.34 3.64 42.60
CA GLY A 313 -35.46 4.02 43.47
C GLY A 313 -36.58 3.00 43.46
N LYS A 314 -37.51 3.10 44.41
CA LYS A 314 -38.60 2.11 44.60
C LYS A 314 -39.80 2.28 43.65
N GLY A 315 -39.80 3.36 42.86
CA GLY A 315 -40.89 3.74 41.98
C GLY A 315 -40.62 3.52 40.50
N MET A 316 -39.93 2.44 40.10
CA MET A 316 -39.76 2.16 38.66
C MET A 316 -41.09 1.75 38.02
N LEU A 317 -41.49 2.45 36.95
CA LEU A 317 -42.69 2.17 36.16
C LEU A 317 -42.40 1.31 34.94
N TYR A 318 -41.29 1.57 34.26
CA TYR A 318 -40.93 0.87 33.03
C TYR A 318 -39.41 0.65 32.94
N CYS A 319 -39.03 -0.51 32.42
CA CYS A 319 -37.67 -0.82 32.01
C CYS A 319 -37.71 -1.67 30.74
N GLY A 320 -37.02 -1.24 29.69
CA GLY A 320 -36.95 -1.96 28.41
C GLY A 320 -35.71 -1.57 27.61
N LEU A 321 -35.43 -2.33 26.55
CA LEU A 321 -34.37 -2.00 25.59
C LEU A 321 -34.71 -0.68 24.90
N VAL A 322 -33.68 0.14 24.66
CA VAL A 322 -33.87 1.39 23.91
C VAL A 322 -34.20 1.08 22.47
N ASP A 323 -35.42 1.45 22.06
CA ASP A 323 -35.90 1.39 20.70
C ASP A 323 -36.31 2.81 20.26
N LYS A 324 -35.83 3.23 19.08
CA LYS A 324 -36.09 4.58 18.54
C LYS A 324 -37.51 4.74 18.03
N ASP A 325 -38.20 3.65 17.72
CA ASP A 325 -39.53 3.66 17.15
C ASP A 325 -40.63 3.64 18.22
N VAL A 326 -40.26 3.42 19.49
CA VAL A 326 -41.20 3.39 20.63
C VAL A 326 -41.42 4.80 21.18
N VAL A 327 -42.69 5.22 21.18
CA VAL A 327 -43.13 6.52 21.69
C VAL A 327 -43.76 6.37 23.08
N PHE A 328 -43.31 7.18 24.05
CA PHE A 328 -43.89 7.26 25.39
C PHE A 328 -44.64 8.58 25.58
N THR A 329 -45.85 8.52 26.13
CA THR A 329 -46.64 9.70 26.50
C THR A 329 -46.53 9.93 28.00
N VAL A 330 -46.03 11.11 28.41
CA VAL A 330 -45.93 11.48 29.83
C VAL A 330 -47.12 12.37 30.19
N LEU A 331 -47.94 11.90 31.12
CA LEU A 331 -49.02 12.67 31.75
C LEU A 331 -48.55 13.09 33.14
N TYR A 332 -48.42 14.38 33.38
CA TYR A 332 -48.02 14.92 34.68
C TYR A 332 -49.08 15.90 35.19
N ARG A 333 -49.13 16.06 36.51
CA ARG A 333 -50.03 16.99 37.19
C ARG A 333 -49.20 17.90 38.09
N ASP A 334 -49.39 19.20 37.95
CA ASP A 334 -48.86 20.22 38.86
C ASP A 334 -49.42 19.97 40.28
N ALA A 335 -48.63 20.29 41.32
CA ALA A 335 -49.10 20.33 42.71
C ALA A 335 -50.37 21.20 42.92
N LYS A 336 -50.66 22.13 42.01
CA LYS A 336 -51.85 23.00 42.00
C LYS A 336 -53.06 22.41 41.28
N GLY A 337 -52.92 21.26 40.62
CA GLY A 337 -54.03 20.55 39.98
C GLY A 337 -54.01 20.59 38.46
#